data_AF-A0AAQ4EC99-F1
#
_entry.id   AF-A0AAQ4EC99-F1
#
_cell.length_a   1.000
_cell.length_b   1.000
_cell.length_c   1.000
_cell.angle_alpha   90.00
_cell.angle_beta   90.00
_cell.angle_gamma   90.00
#
_symmetry.space_group_name_H-M   'P 1'
#
loop_
_entity.id
_entity.type
_entity.pdbx_description
1 polymer ?
#
loop_
_entity_poly.entity_id
_entity_poly.type
_entity_poly.pdbx_seq_one_letter_code
_entity_poly.pdbx_strand_id
1 'polypeptide(L)'
;MAHEYFKTSTGRFFGVLKDNGDEAPGQKECDEAIDKLNAAIRELDCASLNILSQAATHQADSSLLKTYQEQMETSASEILDVIEPLRYAAKGEAEKLGHTVSQAVGYLGPLVQNAIAGASHTLHSKQQMALLDQTKTVAEGMLQLVYAAKQAAGNPKAVHAHGDVDEAADNARDALQELLRTLESAATEAGVVTGLVESVSKAMYRLEERSVITIGGLRTSGSYGLEVQPELSYVDYQTRMVRSAKEVARVAQDMVAHAGHDPSRLTPLAADLSHHYASLAGDARGAMAASTSVEVPGRIRAGVQDLGKACISLTKSAGACQSCPGDIYTQRELAENARFVSEKVPALFPTASPEMWLLSACHIGSCAW
;
A
#
# COMPACT_ATOMS: atom_id res chain seq x y z
N MET A 1 20.74 -4.93 13.52
CA MET A 1 19.81 -4.86 14.67
C MET A 1 18.48 -5.56 14.39
N ALA A 2 17.80 -5.33 13.26
CA ALA A 2 16.56 -6.07 12.91
C ALA A 2 16.76 -7.61 12.80
N HIS A 3 17.88 -8.04 12.22
CA HIS A 3 18.22 -9.47 12.04
C HIS A 3 18.52 -10.23 13.36
N GLU A 4 18.86 -9.53 14.46
CA GLU A 4 19.08 -10.14 15.78
C GLU A 4 17.80 -10.22 16.62
N TYR A 5 16.88 -9.28 16.43
CA TYR A 5 15.53 -9.36 17.01
C TYR A 5 14.76 -10.57 16.45
N PHE A 6 14.87 -10.83 15.15
CA PHE A 6 14.16 -11.94 14.49
C PHE A 6 14.60 -13.32 15.03
N LYS A 7 15.90 -13.57 15.14
CA LYS A 7 16.45 -14.83 15.70
C LYS A 7 16.01 -15.11 17.14
N THR A 8 15.82 -14.05 17.94
CA THR A 8 15.46 -14.18 19.35
C THR A 8 13.96 -14.47 19.53
N SER A 9 13.12 -14.02 18.59
CA SER A 9 11.70 -14.38 18.54
C SER A 9 11.48 -15.79 18.00
N THR A 10 12.15 -16.22 16.92
CA THR A 10 11.97 -17.58 16.34
C THR A 10 12.29 -18.70 17.33
N GLY A 11 13.24 -18.48 18.25
CA GLY A 11 13.62 -19.47 19.28
C GLY A 11 12.58 -19.68 20.40
N ARG A 12 11.58 -18.80 20.54
CA ARG A 12 10.52 -18.90 21.56
C ARG A 12 9.21 -19.54 21.06
N PHE A 13 9.08 -19.78 19.74
CA PHE A 13 7.86 -20.32 19.11
C PHE A 13 7.81 -21.86 19.02
N PHE A 14 8.88 -22.57 19.36
CA PHE A 14 8.89 -24.04 19.36
C PHE A 14 8.42 -24.62 20.70
N GLY A 15 7.12 -24.56 20.94
CA GLY A 15 6.50 -25.28 22.04
C GLY A 15 4.99 -25.33 21.89
N VAL A 16 4.45 -26.55 21.92
CA VAL A 16 3.05 -26.93 22.22
C VAL A 16 2.24 -27.49 21.03
N LEU A 17 2.25 -28.84 21.02
CA LEU A 17 1.16 -29.81 20.80
C LEU A 17 0.63 -30.09 19.39
N LYS A 18 1.05 -31.27 18.91
CA LYS A 18 0.34 -32.13 17.97
C LYS A 18 -0.69 -32.94 18.77
N ASP A 19 -1.98 -32.68 18.57
CA ASP A 19 -3.05 -33.57 19.03
C ASP A 19 -3.97 -33.88 17.84
N ASN A 20 -4.08 -35.16 17.51
CA ASN A 20 -4.84 -35.65 16.35
C ASN A 20 -6.28 -35.91 16.77
N GLY A 21 -7.24 -35.15 16.22
CA GLY A 21 -8.67 -35.46 16.29
C GLY A 21 -9.55 -34.24 16.02
N ASP A 22 -10.10 -34.15 14.80
CA ASP A 22 -10.85 -33.00 14.25
C ASP A 22 -10.10 -31.67 14.38
N GLU A 23 -9.16 -31.44 13.45
CA GLU A 23 -8.52 -30.13 13.32
C GLU A 23 -9.60 -29.06 13.15
N ALA A 24 -9.58 -28.06 14.04
CA ALA A 24 -10.45 -26.90 13.94
C ALA A 24 -10.35 -26.29 12.52
N PRO A 25 -11.46 -25.79 11.94
CA PRO A 25 -11.46 -25.27 10.58
C PRO A 25 -10.34 -24.23 10.38
N GLY A 26 -9.58 -24.37 9.30
CA GLY A 26 -8.44 -23.51 8.96
C GLY A 26 -7.07 -23.94 9.49
N GLN A 27 -6.98 -24.91 10.41
CA GLN A 27 -5.69 -25.35 10.97
C GLN A 27 -4.81 -26.05 9.93
N LYS A 28 -5.39 -26.97 9.16
CA LYS A 28 -4.69 -27.67 8.08
C LYS A 28 -4.12 -26.71 7.04
N GLU A 29 -4.93 -25.74 6.62
CA GLU A 29 -4.50 -24.71 5.66
C GLU A 29 -3.37 -23.83 6.23
N CYS A 30 -3.37 -23.57 7.55
CA CYS A 30 -2.25 -22.89 8.21
C CYS A 30 -0.97 -23.74 8.16
N ASP A 31 -1.05 -25.05 8.40
CA ASP A 31 0.11 -25.94 8.31
C ASP A 31 0.68 -26.03 6.90
N GLU A 32 -0.18 -26.19 5.89
CA GLU A 32 0.24 -26.16 4.49
C GLU A 32 0.87 -24.81 4.09
N ALA A 33 0.32 -23.70 4.61
CA ALA A 33 0.87 -22.37 4.41
C ALA A 33 2.25 -22.21 5.04
N ILE A 34 2.45 -22.67 6.27
CA ILE A 34 3.73 -22.64 6.98
C ILE A 34 4.81 -23.38 6.17
N ASP A 35 4.50 -24.56 5.63
CA ASP A 35 5.45 -25.33 4.81
C ASP A 35 5.84 -24.57 3.53
N LYS A 36 4.86 -23.96 2.85
CA LYS A 36 5.10 -23.15 1.64
C LYS A 36 5.96 -21.91 1.93
N LEU A 37 5.67 -21.21 3.03
CA LEU A 37 6.44 -20.04 3.47
C LEU A 37 7.88 -20.41 3.82
N ASN A 38 8.09 -21.52 4.54
CA ASN A 38 9.43 -22.03 4.82
C ASN A 38 10.20 -22.43 3.55
N ALA A 39 9.52 -23.05 2.58
CA ALA A 39 10.12 -23.37 1.28
C ALA A 39 10.53 -22.10 0.53
N ALA A 40 9.66 -21.08 0.48
CA ALA A 40 9.93 -19.78 -0.13
C ALA A 40 11.15 -19.08 0.48
N ILE A 41 11.27 -19.06 1.82
CA ILE A 41 12.42 -18.46 2.51
C ILE A 41 13.72 -19.18 2.11
N ARG A 42 13.72 -20.51 2.07
CA ARG A 42 14.89 -21.31 1.65
C ARG A 42 15.24 -21.07 0.18
N GLU A 43 14.24 -20.89 -0.67
CA GLU A 43 14.44 -20.59 -2.09
C GLU A 43 15.15 -19.24 -2.28
N LEU A 44 14.71 -18.20 -1.54
CA LEU A 44 15.34 -16.88 -1.53
C LEU A 44 16.77 -16.91 -0.97
N ASP A 45 17.03 -17.70 0.08
CA ASP A 45 18.39 -17.88 0.62
C ASP A 45 19.32 -18.53 -0.42
N CYS A 46 18.86 -19.59 -1.08
CA CYS A 46 19.59 -20.25 -2.16
C CYS A 46 19.85 -19.29 -3.34
N ALA A 47 18.84 -18.51 -3.75
CA ALA A 47 18.98 -17.53 -4.82
C ALA A 47 20.01 -16.46 -4.48
N SER A 48 20.00 -15.95 -3.25
CA SER A 48 20.96 -14.95 -2.77
C SER A 48 22.41 -15.47 -2.81
N LEU A 49 22.64 -16.72 -2.38
CA LEU A 49 23.95 -17.36 -2.47
C LEU A 49 24.39 -17.60 -3.93
N ASN A 50 23.46 -18.04 -4.79
CA ASN A 50 23.76 -18.31 -6.19
C ASN A 50 24.18 -17.03 -6.92
N ILE A 51 23.45 -15.94 -6.72
CA ILE A 51 23.75 -14.64 -7.28
C ILE A 51 25.13 -14.13 -6.84
N LEU A 52 25.47 -14.26 -5.55
CA LEU A 52 26.81 -13.89 -5.06
C LEU A 52 27.93 -14.73 -5.69
N SER A 53 27.64 -16.00 -6.02
CA SER A 53 28.60 -16.91 -6.66
C SER A 53 28.74 -16.72 -8.18
N GLN A 54 27.71 -16.20 -8.86
CA GLN A 54 27.61 -16.11 -10.34
C GLN A 54 28.00 -14.75 -10.92
N ALA A 55 28.91 -13.99 -10.29
CA ALA A 55 29.28 -12.61 -10.64
C ALA A 55 29.79 -12.33 -12.09
N ALA A 56 29.62 -13.23 -13.07
CA ALA A 56 30.16 -13.10 -14.43
C ALA A 56 29.20 -13.38 -15.61
N THR A 57 27.92 -13.70 -15.42
CA THR A 57 27.00 -13.96 -16.57
C THR A 57 25.61 -13.35 -16.40
N HIS A 58 25.51 -12.04 -16.12
CA HIS A 58 24.21 -11.37 -16.15
C HIS A 58 23.93 -10.84 -17.56
N GLN A 59 22.95 -11.42 -18.24
CA GLN A 59 22.32 -10.76 -19.40
C GLN A 59 21.26 -9.80 -18.87
N ALA A 60 21.64 -8.54 -18.72
CA ALA A 60 20.71 -7.49 -18.36
C ALA A 60 19.73 -7.27 -19.52
N ASP A 61 18.47 -7.63 -19.29
CA ASP A 61 17.37 -7.27 -20.18
C ASP A 61 16.43 -6.34 -19.41
N SER A 62 16.54 -5.05 -19.71
CA SER A 62 15.78 -3.99 -19.05
C SER A 62 14.27 -4.15 -19.25
N SER A 63 13.83 -4.78 -20.34
CA SER A 63 12.41 -4.99 -20.63
C SER A 63 11.82 -6.13 -19.80
N LEU A 64 12.58 -7.20 -19.62
CA LEU A 64 12.21 -8.33 -18.76
C LEU A 64 12.24 -7.93 -17.28
N LEU A 65 13.26 -7.17 -16.84
CA LEU A 65 13.34 -6.67 -15.47
C LEU A 65 12.08 -5.90 -15.07
N LYS A 66 11.63 -4.99 -15.93
CA LYS A 66 10.40 -4.22 -15.71
C LYS A 66 9.18 -5.13 -15.54
N THR A 67 9.06 -6.13 -16.42
CA THR A 67 7.94 -7.09 -16.35
C THR A 67 7.93 -7.84 -15.03
N TYR A 68 9.10 -8.30 -14.55
CA TYR A 68 9.20 -8.96 -13.25
C TYR A 68 8.84 -8.03 -12.09
N GLN A 69 9.29 -6.77 -12.11
CA GLN A 69 8.95 -5.78 -11.09
C GLN A 69 7.44 -5.48 -11.05
N GLU A 70 6.78 -5.32 -12.19
CA GLU A 70 5.32 -5.14 -12.27
C GLU A 70 4.55 -6.36 -11.70
N GLN A 71 5.02 -7.58 -11.96
CA GLN A 71 4.43 -8.80 -11.40
C GLN A 71 4.67 -8.93 -9.88
N MET A 72 5.81 -8.47 -9.38
CA MET A 72 6.08 -8.37 -7.95
C MET A 72 5.17 -7.35 -7.28
N GLU A 73 5.01 -6.15 -7.85
CA GLU A 73 4.12 -5.11 -7.34
C GLU A 73 2.68 -5.62 -7.24
N THR A 74 2.22 -6.32 -8.29
CA THR A 74 0.89 -6.95 -8.32
C THR A 74 0.75 -7.95 -7.17
N SER A 75 1.68 -8.91 -7.07
CA SER A 75 1.62 -9.96 -6.03
C SER A 75 1.69 -9.37 -4.62
N ALA A 76 2.62 -8.42 -4.37
CA ALA A 76 2.76 -7.76 -3.08
C ALA A 76 1.50 -6.93 -2.71
N SER A 77 0.89 -6.26 -3.68
CA SER A 77 -0.36 -5.51 -3.47
C SER A 77 -1.53 -6.42 -3.11
N GLU A 78 -1.64 -7.58 -3.76
CA GLU A 78 -2.68 -8.57 -3.45
C GLU A 78 -2.49 -9.15 -2.03
N ILE A 79 -1.24 -9.46 -1.63
CA ILE A 79 -0.95 -9.91 -0.26
C ILE A 79 -1.34 -8.82 0.75
N LEU A 80 -0.95 -7.57 0.48
CA LEU A 80 -1.24 -6.42 1.34
C LEU A 80 -2.74 -6.26 1.58
N ASP A 81 -3.55 -6.45 0.53
CA ASP A 81 -5.01 -6.33 0.59
C ASP A 81 -5.68 -7.46 1.41
N VAL A 82 -5.01 -8.61 1.52
CA VAL A 82 -5.52 -9.78 2.28
C VAL A 82 -5.09 -9.78 3.75
N ILE A 83 -4.07 -9.00 4.14
CA ILE A 83 -3.59 -8.95 5.55
C ILE A 83 -4.69 -8.57 6.53
N GLU A 84 -5.46 -7.52 6.23
CA GLU A 84 -6.49 -7.05 7.16
C GLU A 84 -7.67 -8.04 7.28
N PRO A 85 -8.22 -8.60 6.17
CA PRO A 85 -9.13 -9.74 6.25
C PRO A 85 -8.57 -10.93 7.05
N LEU A 86 -7.29 -11.25 6.90
CA LEU A 86 -6.65 -12.35 7.63
C LEU A 86 -6.59 -12.06 9.13
N ARG A 87 -6.21 -10.85 9.52
CA ARG A 87 -6.20 -10.37 10.91
C ARG A 87 -7.58 -10.55 11.56
N TYR A 88 -8.66 -10.14 10.88
CA TYR A 88 -10.02 -10.33 11.40
C TYR A 88 -10.41 -11.81 11.50
N ALA A 89 -10.16 -12.59 10.44
CA ALA A 89 -10.51 -14.00 10.42
C ALA A 89 -9.79 -14.79 11.53
N ALA A 90 -8.51 -14.50 11.74
CA ALA A 90 -7.69 -15.08 12.80
C ALA A 90 -8.24 -14.83 14.22
N LYS A 91 -8.87 -13.67 14.45
CA LYS A 91 -9.36 -13.27 15.77
C LYS A 91 -10.78 -13.77 16.06
N GLY A 92 -11.57 -14.15 15.05
CA GLY A 92 -12.97 -14.53 15.31
C GLY A 92 -13.75 -15.28 14.25
N GLU A 93 -13.17 -15.64 13.10
CA GLU A 93 -13.88 -16.33 12.02
C GLU A 93 -13.15 -17.61 11.58
N ALA A 94 -13.19 -18.65 12.43
CA ALA A 94 -12.50 -19.92 12.17
C ALA A 94 -12.86 -20.55 10.81
N GLU A 95 -14.10 -20.43 10.36
CA GLU A 95 -14.56 -20.95 9.05
C GLU A 95 -13.92 -20.22 7.85
N LYS A 96 -13.52 -18.95 8.01
CA LYS A 96 -12.88 -18.16 6.93
C LYS A 96 -11.36 -18.19 7.00
N LEU A 97 -10.79 -18.47 8.17
CA LEU A 97 -9.34 -18.46 8.40
C LEU A 97 -8.55 -19.23 7.34
N GLY A 98 -8.90 -20.49 7.10
CA GLY A 98 -8.17 -21.34 6.15
C GLY A 98 -8.19 -20.80 4.72
N HIS A 99 -9.33 -20.25 4.29
CA HIS A 99 -9.47 -19.64 2.97
C HIS A 99 -8.60 -18.39 2.84
N THR A 100 -8.64 -17.49 3.83
CA THR A 100 -7.88 -16.24 3.80
C THR A 100 -6.37 -16.48 3.87
N VAL A 101 -5.92 -17.45 4.68
CA VAL A 101 -4.51 -17.89 4.71
C VAL A 101 -4.07 -18.44 3.36
N SER A 102 -4.88 -19.31 2.76
CA SER A 102 -4.58 -19.91 1.45
C SER A 102 -4.51 -18.86 0.35
N GLN A 103 -5.40 -17.86 0.39
CA GLN A 103 -5.39 -16.72 -0.52
C GLN A 103 -4.10 -15.91 -0.36
N ALA A 104 -3.73 -15.53 0.86
CA ALA A 104 -2.52 -14.74 1.12
C ALA A 104 -1.24 -15.45 0.63
N VAL A 105 -1.09 -16.73 0.95
CA VAL A 105 0.10 -17.52 0.55
C VAL A 105 0.09 -17.88 -0.93
N GLY A 106 -1.07 -17.92 -1.57
CA GLY A 106 -1.20 -18.17 -3.01
C GLY A 106 -0.46 -17.13 -3.87
N TYR A 107 -0.38 -15.88 -3.41
CA TYR A 107 0.35 -14.81 -4.10
C TYR A 107 1.86 -14.78 -3.78
N LEU A 108 2.30 -15.44 -2.71
CA LEU A 108 3.71 -15.45 -2.29
C LEU A 108 4.60 -16.22 -3.27
N GLY A 109 4.11 -17.34 -3.81
CA GLY A 109 4.86 -18.14 -4.81
C GLY A 109 5.26 -17.30 -6.03
N PRO A 110 4.29 -16.66 -6.73
CA PRO A 110 4.58 -15.70 -7.79
C PRO A 110 5.51 -14.56 -7.35
N LEU A 111 5.32 -14.00 -6.14
CA LEU A 111 6.19 -12.92 -5.65
C LEU A 111 7.66 -13.38 -5.56
N VAL A 112 7.92 -14.55 -4.98
CA VAL A 112 9.28 -15.11 -4.81
C VAL A 112 9.92 -15.43 -6.15
N GLN A 113 9.19 -16.07 -7.06
CA GLN A 113 9.71 -16.42 -8.38
C GLN A 113 10.10 -15.17 -9.18
N ASN A 114 9.24 -14.15 -9.17
CA ASN A 114 9.53 -12.89 -9.85
C ASN A 114 10.64 -12.08 -9.15
N ALA A 115 10.77 -12.16 -7.82
CA ALA A 115 11.89 -11.56 -7.10
C ALA A 115 13.24 -12.17 -7.49
N ILE A 116 13.31 -13.50 -7.58
CA ILE A 116 14.53 -14.22 -7.99
C ILE A 116 14.89 -13.89 -9.44
N ALA A 117 13.90 -13.89 -10.34
CA ALA A 117 14.11 -13.53 -11.74
C ALA A 117 14.51 -12.05 -11.89
N GLY A 118 13.79 -11.13 -11.26
CA GLY A 118 14.07 -9.70 -11.25
C GLY A 118 15.45 -9.38 -10.68
N ALA A 119 15.82 -10.00 -9.56
CA ALA A 119 17.16 -9.88 -9.00
C ALA A 119 18.22 -10.38 -9.99
N SER A 120 17.99 -11.51 -10.66
CA SER A 120 18.93 -12.07 -11.65
C SER A 120 19.13 -11.17 -12.89
N HIS A 121 18.17 -10.29 -13.20
CA HIS A 121 18.28 -9.30 -14.28
C HIS A 121 18.66 -7.88 -13.80
N THR A 122 18.86 -7.68 -12.50
CA THR A 122 19.28 -6.40 -11.92
C THR A 122 20.80 -6.25 -12.02
N LEU A 123 21.26 -5.16 -12.64
CA LEU A 123 22.68 -4.86 -12.84
C LEU A 123 23.42 -4.48 -11.54
N HIS A 124 22.73 -3.81 -10.63
CA HIS A 124 23.32 -3.28 -9.41
C HIS A 124 23.21 -4.29 -8.27
N SER A 125 24.34 -4.84 -7.82
CA SER A 125 24.39 -5.85 -6.76
C SER A 125 23.70 -5.43 -5.45
N LYS A 126 23.75 -4.13 -5.10
CA LYS A 126 23.03 -3.60 -3.93
C LYS A 126 21.51 -3.70 -4.10
N GLN A 127 20.99 -3.31 -5.26
CA GLN A 127 19.56 -3.35 -5.56
C GLN A 127 19.07 -4.80 -5.70
N GLN A 128 19.90 -5.65 -6.29
CA GLN A 128 19.68 -7.08 -6.40
C GLN A 128 19.50 -7.75 -5.03
N MET A 129 20.42 -7.49 -4.09
CA MET A 129 20.31 -8.02 -2.73
C MET A 129 19.14 -7.39 -1.96
N ALA A 130 18.92 -6.08 -2.10
CA ALA A 130 17.78 -5.42 -1.47
C ALA A 130 16.43 -6.07 -1.88
N LEU A 131 16.26 -6.40 -3.16
CA LEU A 131 15.04 -7.04 -3.66
C LEU A 131 14.79 -8.41 -3.02
N LEU A 132 15.84 -9.24 -2.91
CA LEU A 132 15.74 -10.57 -2.30
C LEU A 132 15.54 -10.49 -0.78
N ASP A 133 16.30 -9.64 -0.10
CA ASP A 133 16.24 -9.46 1.36
C ASP A 133 14.87 -8.92 1.80
N GLN A 134 14.32 -7.95 1.07
CA GLN A 134 12.99 -7.41 1.34
C GLN A 134 11.89 -8.45 1.05
N THR A 135 11.98 -9.17 -0.07
CA THR A 135 11.02 -10.25 -0.37
C THR A 135 11.07 -11.36 0.69
N LYS A 136 12.26 -11.67 1.21
CA LYS A 136 12.44 -12.59 2.33
C LYS A 136 11.80 -12.05 3.60
N THR A 137 12.01 -10.77 3.90
CA THR A 137 11.39 -10.10 5.06
C THR A 137 9.86 -10.17 4.98
N VAL A 138 9.27 -10.04 3.78
CA VAL A 138 7.82 -10.24 3.56
C VAL A 138 7.42 -11.69 3.86
N ALA A 139 8.14 -12.69 3.33
CA ALA A 139 7.84 -14.09 3.60
C ALA A 139 7.95 -14.44 5.10
N GLU A 140 8.95 -13.87 5.78
CA GLU A 140 9.16 -14.01 7.23
C GLU A 140 8.04 -13.35 8.06
N GLY A 141 7.60 -12.15 7.67
CA GLY A 141 6.47 -11.46 8.29
C GLY A 141 5.15 -12.22 8.09
N MET A 142 4.90 -12.71 6.88
CA MET A 142 3.72 -13.55 6.59
C MET A 142 3.77 -14.88 7.35
N LEU A 143 4.95 -15.48 7.54
CA LEU A 143 5.12 -16.68 8.36
C LEU A 143 4.77 -16.42 9.82
N GLN A 144 5.23 -15.31 10.40
CA GLN A 144 4.85 -14.89 11.74
C GLN A 144 3.33 -14.71 11.86
N LEU A 145 2.70 -14.06 10.88
CA LEU A 145 1.26 -13.84 10.85
C LEU A 145 0.47 -15.16 10.79
N VAL A 146 0.88 -16.11 9.95
CA VAL A 146 0.22 -17.43 9.88
C VAL A 146 0.38 -18.22 11.18
N TYR A 147 1.55 -18.15 11.84
CA TYR A 147 1.72 -18.77 13.16
C TYR A 147 0.80 -18.16 14.23
N ALA A 148 0.72 -16.83 14.30
CA ALA A 148 -0.16 -16.14 15.24
C ALA A 148 -1.64 -16.45 14.93
N ALA A 149 -2.01 -16.45 13.65
CA ALA A 149 -3.35 -16.77 13.20
C ALA A 149 -3.74 -18.23 13.53
N LYS A 150 -2.79 -19.17 13.37
CA LYS A 150 -2.97 -20.57 13.76
C LYS A 150 -3.24 -20.70 15.27
N GLN A 151 -2.47 -19.99 16.11
CA GLN A 151 -2.67 -19.99 17.57
C GLN A 151 -4.01 -19.39 17.99
N ALA A 152 -4.43 -18.29 17.35
CA ALA A 152 -5.72 -17.67 17.59
C ALA A 152 -6.90 -18.51 17.07
N ALA A 153 -6.67 -19.32 16.02
CA ALA A 153 -7.59 -20.31 15.47
C ALA A 153 -8.99 -19.76 15.10
N GLY A 154 -9.10 -18.46 14.82
CA GLY A 154 -10.39 -17.80 14.58
C GLY A 154 -11.32 -17.81 15.79
N ASN A 155 -10.76 -17.92 17.01
CA ASN A 155 -11.51 -17.99 18.26
C ASN A 155 -11.60 -16.61 18.93
N PRO A 156 -12.81 -16.01 19.04
CA PRO A 156 -13.02 -14.74 19.73
C PRO A 156 -12.59 -14.74 21.20
N LYS A 157 -12.51 -15.92 21.83
CA LYS A 157 -12.12 -16.08 23.24
C LYS A 157 -10.61 -16.20 23.44
N ALA A 158 -9.83 -16.34 22.38
CA ALA A 158 -8.37 -16.46 22.44
C ALA A 158 -7.68 -15.08 22.55
N VAL A 159 -8.16 -14.23 23.46
CA VAL A 159 -7.71 -12.82 23.60
C VAL A 159 -6.19 -12.71 23.82
N HIS A 160 -5.59 -13.71 24.47
CA HIS A 160 -4.14 -13.78 24.69
C HIS A 160 -3.32 -13.85 23.40
N ALA A 161 -3.88 -14.40 22.32
CA ALA A 161 -3.21 -14.52 21.01
C ALA A 161 -3.54 -13.36 20.06
N HIS A 162 -4.55 -12.54 20.37
CA HIS A 162 -5.01 -11.47 19.47
C HIS A 162 -3.95 -10.36 19.30
N GLY A 163 -3.22 -10.02 20.36
CA GLY A 163 -2.12 -9.05 20.29
C GLY A 163 -1.00 -9.49 19.36
N ASP A 164 -0.63 -10.78 19.41
CA ASP A 164 0.39 -11.36 18.54
C ASP A 164 -0.05 -11.34 17.06
N VAL A 165 -1.34 -11.55 16.78
CA VAL A 165 -1.91 -11.43 15.43
C VAL A 165 -1.83 -10.00 14.93
N ASP A 166 -2.19 -9.01 15.77
CA ASP A 166 -2.18 -7.61 15.39
C ASP A 166 -0.74 -7.13 15.07
N GLU A 167 0.22 -7.45 15.94
CA GLU A 167 1.65 -7.15 15.77
C GLU A 167 2.24 -7.82 14.52
N ALA A 168 1.99 -9.12 14.33
CA ALA A 168 2.49 -9.84 13.16
C ALA A 168 1.92 -9.30 11.85
N ALA A 169 0.64 -8.91 11.84
CA ALA A 169 0.00 -8.29 10.68
C ALA A 169 0.58 -6.90 10.37
N ASP A 170 0.88 -6.09 11.38
CA ASP A 170 1.53 -4.78 11.16
C ASP A 170 2.96 -4.95 10.63
N ASN A 171 3.74 -5.88 11.19
CA ASN A 171 5.08 -6.19 10.70
C ASN A 171 5.07 -6.66 9.23
N ALA A 172 4.13 -7.54 8.86
CA ALA A 172 3.97 -8.00 7.48
C ALA A 172 3.57 -6.86 6.54
N ARG A 173 2.65 -5.98 6.99
CA ARG A 173 2.20 -4.80 6.25
C ARG A 173 3.35 -3.84 5.99
N ASP A 174 4.14 -3.54 7.02
CA ASP A 174 5.27 -2.63 6.92
C ASP A 174 6.38 -3.21 5.99
N ALA A 175 6.65 -4.51 6.06
CA ALA A 175 7.57 -5.19 5.16
C ALA A 175 7.12 -5.12 3.69
N LEU A 176 5.83 -5.34 3.41
CA LEU A 176 5.26 -5.21 2.07
C LEU A 176 5.33 -3.78 1.55
N GLN A 177 5.04 -2.79 2.40
CA GLN A 177 5.11 -1.38 2.04
C GLN A 177 6.54 -0.96 1.67
N GLU A 178 7.54 -1.45 2.39
CA GLU A 178 8.95 -1.18 2.06
C GLU A 178 9.38 -1.82 0.73
N LEU A 179 8.94 -3.05 0.47
CA LEU A 179 9.19 -3.72 -0.82
C LEU A 179 8.53 -2.94 -1.98
N LEU A 180 7.25 -2.58 -1.82
CA LEU A 180 6.51 -1.80 -2.81
C LEU A 180 7.17 -0.44 -3.08
N ARG A 181 7.66 0.24 -2.04
CA ARG A 181 8.40 1.49 -2.18
C ARG A 181 9.70 1.31 -2.96
N THR A 182 10.40 0.19 -2.75
CA THR A 182 11.64 -0.10 -3.49
C THR A 182 11.37 -0.38 -4.96
N LEU A 183 10.29 -1.10 -5.27
CA LEU A 183 9.84 -1.35 -6.64
C LEU A 183 9.42 -0.05 -7.34
N GLU A 184 8.64 0.79 -6.67
CA GLU A 184 8.23 2.11 -7.20
C GLU A 184 9.43 3.03 -7.41
N SER A 185 10.40 3.05 -6.49
CA SER A 185 11.64 3.83 -6.66
C SER A 185 12.41 3.38 -7.91
N ALA A 186 12.48 2.07 -8.17
CA ALA A 186 13.12 1.55 -9.38
C ALA A 186 12.35 1.93 -10.66
N ALA A 187 11.02 1.86 -10.63
CA ALA A 187 10.17 2.24 -11.75
C ALA A 187 10.23 3.75 -12.06
N THR A 188 10.28 4.57 -11.01
CA THR A 188 10.32 6.04 -11.14
C THR A 188 11.67 6.53 -11.67
N GLU A 189 12.78 5.90 -11.27
CA GLU A 189 14.11 6.12 -11.87
C GLU A 189 14.14 5.76 -13.35
N ALA A 190 13.38 4.73 -13.76
CA ALA A 190 13.22 4.33 -15.16
C ALA A 190 12.22 5.21 -15.94
N GLY A 191 11.60 6.22 -15.31
CA GLY A 191 10.60 7.10 -15.94
C GLY A 191 9.27 6.41 -16.28
N VAL A 192 8.95 5.29 -15.62
CA VAL A 192 7.73 4.53 -15.84
C VAL A 192 6.61 5.07 -14.96
N VAL A 193 5.51 5.50 -15.58
CA VAL A 193 4.34 6.07 -14.88
C VAL A 193 3.10 5.16 -14.89
N THR A 194 3.14 4.01 -15.55
CA THR A 194 1.97 3.12 -15.70
C THR A 194 1.44 2.64 -14.35
N GLY A 195 2.32 2.14 -13.47
CA GLY A 195 1.93 1.71 -12.12
C GLY A 195 1.36 2.84 -11.26
N LEU A 196 1.85 4.08 -11.46
CA LEU A 196 1.30 5.26 -10.78
C LEU A 196 -0.14 5.56 -11.22
N VAL A 197 -0.42 5.45 -12.54
CA VAL A 197 -1.79 5.61 -13.07
C VAL A 197 -2.72 4.52 -12.54
N GLU A 198 -2.24 3.28 -12.46
CA GLU A 198 -2.99 2.16 -11.90
C GLU A 198 -3.27 2.36 -10.42
N SER A 199 -2.30 2.86 -9.65
CA SER A 199 -2.46 3.20 -8.22
C SER A 199 -3.56 4.26 -8.00
N VAL A 200 -3.55 5.36 -8.77
CA VAL A 200 -4.61 6.38 -8.72
C VAL A 200 -5.96 5.78 -9.11
N SER A 201 -5.99 4.95 -10.15
CA SER A 201 -7.21 4.26 -10.62
C SER A 201 -7.77 3.30 -9.57
N LYS A 202 -6.91 2.56 -8.86
CA LYS A 202 -7.28 1.67 -7.76
C LYS A 202 -7.86 2.47 -6.59
N ALA A 203 -7.24 3.60 -6.24
CA ALA A 203 -7.77 4.50 -5.21
C ALA A 203 -9.15 5.09 -5.60
N MET A 204 -9.35 5.42 -6.87
CA MET A 204 -10.66 5.83 -7.41
C MET A 204 -11.70 4.72 -7.30
N TYR A 205 -11.38 3.50 -7.71
CA TYR A 205 -12.33 2.37 -7.65
C TYR A 205 -12.73 2.06 -6.20
N ARG A 206 -11.77 2.09 -5.26
CA ARG A 206 -12.07 1.90 -3.84
C ARG A 206 -12.95 3.02 -3.23
N LEU A 207 -13.08 4.18 -3.86
CA LEU A 207 -14.08 5.19 -3.45
C LEU A 207 -15.51 4.81 -3.85
N GLU A 208 -15.65 4.01 -4.91
CA GLU A 208 -16.93 3.52 -5.43
C GLU A 208 -17.43 2.31 -4.66
N GLU A 209 -16.49 1.52 -4.12
CA GLU A 209 -16.80 0.41 -3.23
C GLU A 209 -17.57 0.93 -2.02
N ARG A 210 -18.89 0.70 -2.05
CA ARG A 210 -19.79 1.08 -0.97
C ARG A 210 -19.35 0.32 0.26
N SER A 211 -18.81 1.02 1.25
CA SER A 211 -18.62 0.43 2.57
C SER A 211 -19.98 -0.12 3.01
N VAL A 212 -20.11 -1.44 3.06
CA VAL A 212 -21.22 -2.10 3.76
C VAL A 212 -20.93 -1.94 5.25
N ILE A 213 -20.83 -0.69 5.71
CA ILE A 213 -20.95 -0.36 7.11
C ILE A 213 -22.46 -0.30 7.34
N THR A 214 -22.99 -1.45 7.73
CA THR A 214 -24.13 -1.61 8.63
C THR A 214 -25.16 -0.47 8.57
N ILE A 215 -26.06 -0.53 7.58
CA ILE A 215 -27.43 -0.04 7.78
C ILE A 215 -28.07 -1.01 8.78
N GLY A 216 -27.80 -0.75 10.05
CA GLY A 216 -28.24 -1.55 11.18
C GLY A 216 -27.94 -0.76 12.43
N GLY A 217 -28.77 0.25 12.72
CA GLY A 217 -28.71 1.08 13.91
C GLY A 217 -29.01 0.32 15.21
N LEU A 218 -28.38 -0.83 15.45
CA LEU A 218 -28.22 -1.36 16.80
C LEU A 218 -26.86 -0.93 17.34
N ARG A 219 -26.91 0.18 18.08
CA ARG A 219 -26.01 0.36 19.22
C ARG A 219 -26.32 -0.73 20.23
N THR A 220 -25.63 -1.87 20.16
CA THR A 220 -25.58 -2.79 21.31
C THR A 220 -24.68 -2.14 22.36
N SER A 221 -25.31 -1.30 23.18
CA SER A 221 -24.92 -1.12 24.57
C SER A 221 -24.99 -2.49 25.23
N GLY A 222 -23.86 -3.19 25.31
CA GLY A 222 -23.75 -4.43 26.05
C GLY A 222 -22.47 -5.19 25.76
N SER A 223 -21.71 -5.44 26.83
CA SER A 223 -20.69 -6.49 26.94
C SER A 223 -19.26 -6.16 26.48
N TYR A 224 -18.51 -5.55 27.41
CA TYR A 224 -17.08 -5.72 27.74
C TYR A 224 -16.03 -5.82 26.60
N GLY A 225 -15.22 -4.77 26.49
CA GLY A 225 -13.76 -4.94 26.35
C GLY A 225 -13.16 -4.98 24.95
N LEU A 226 -13.85 -4.49 23.92
CA LEU A 226 -13.19 -4.20 22.64
C LEU A 226 -12.69 -2.76 22.68
N GLU A 227 -11.39 -2.54 22.55
CA GLU A 227 -10.84 -1.23 22.22
C GLU A 227 -11.44 -0.79 20.89
N VAL A 228 -12.53 -0.03 20.97
CA VAL A 228 -13.08 0.71 19.84
C VAL A 228 -12.00 1.71 19.48
N GLN A 229 -11.27 1.45 18.40
CA GLN A 229 -10.50 2.51 17.73
C GLN A 229 -11.45 3.70 17.60
N PRO A 230 -11.11 4.89 18.11
CA PRO A 230 -12.02 6.02 18.07
C PRO A 230 -12.35 6.29 16.61
N GLU A 231 -13.60 6.00 16.20
CA GLU A 231 -14.07 6.37 14.86
C GLU A 231 -13.83 7.87 14.72
N LEU A 232 -12.96 8.24 13.77
CA LEU A 232 -12.59 9.62 13.54
C LEU A 232 -13.86 10.42 13.19
N SER A 233 -13.98 11.63 13.71
CA SER A 233 -15.13 12.47 13.40
C SER A 233 -15.09 12.90 11.92
N TYR A 234 -16.25 13.28 11.37
CA TYR A 234 -16.31 13.88 10.03
C TYR A 234 -15.32 15.04 9.84
N VAL A 235 -15.11 15.85 10.89
CA VAL A 235 -14.19 17.00 10.89
C VAL A 235 -12.73 16.55 10.85
N ASP A 236 -12.39 15.45 11.51
CA ASP A 236 -11.03 14.88 11.46
C ASP A 236 -10.69 14.40 10.05
N TYR A 237 -11.61 13.64 9.43
CA TYR A 237 -11.45 13.24 8.03
C TYR A 237 -11.38 14.44 7.11
N GLN A 238 -12.28 15.43 7.25
CA GLN A 238 -12.24 16.66 6.45
C GLN A 238 -10.90 17.39 6.57
N THR A 239 -10.35 17.50 7.78
CA THR A 239 -9.06 18.16 8.03
C THR A 239 -7.91 17.44 7.30
N ARG A 240 -7.88 16.10 7.36
CA ARG A 240 -6.89 15.29 6.66
C ARG A 240 -7.06 15.38 5.14
N MET A 241 -8.30 15.33 4.65
CA MET A 241 -8.60 15.53 3.22
C MET A 241 -8.09 16.89 2.73
N VAL A 242 -8.32 17.98 3.46
CA VAL A 242 -7.83 19.31 3.09
C VAL A 242 -6.30 19.34 3.02
N ARG A 243 -5.62 18.71 3.98
CA ARG A 243 -4.15 18.59 3.97
C ARG A 243 -3.66 17.84 2.73
N SER A 244 -4.20 16.65 2.47
CA SER A 244 -3.80 15.84 1.31
C SER A 244 -4.09 16.54 -0.02
N ALA A 245 -5.24 17.21 -0.14
CA ALA A 245 -5.60 17.97 -1.34
C ALA A 245 -4.67 19.18 -1.58
N LYS A 246 -4.19 19.83 -0.52
CA LYS A 246 -3.17 20.88 -0.63
C LYS A 246 -1.84 20.34 -1.11
N GLU A 247 -1.40 19.20 -0.60
CA GLU A 247 -0.17 18.56 -1.08
C GLU A 247 -0.30 18.13 -2.55
N VAL A 248 -1.46 17.61 -2.96
CA VAL A 248 -1.75 17.32 -4.39
C VAL A 248 -1.56 18.58 -5.26
N ALA A 249 -2.15 19.71 -4.86
CA ALA A 249 -1.99 20.97 -5.60
C ALA A 249 -0.53 21.47 -5.60
N ARG A 250 0.16 21.38 -4.45
CA ARG A 250 1.56 21.78 -4.29
C ARG A 250 2.47 20.97 -5.23
N VAL A 251 2.32 19.65 -5.22
CA VAL A 251 3.08 18.73 -6.09
C VAL A 251 2.79 19.02 -7.56
N ALA A 252 1.53 19.27 -7.94
CA ALA A 252 1.20 19.64 -9.32
C ALA A 252 1.93 20.91 -9.78
N GLN A 253 2.06 21.92 -8.91
CA GLN A 253 2.84 23.14 -9.21
C GLN A 253 4.35 22.86 -9.29
N ASP A 254 4.88 22.02 -8.39
CA ASP A 254 6.28 21.62 -8.44
C ASP A 254 6.61 20.91 -9.76
N MET A 255 5.71 20.06 -10.28
CA MET A 255 5.91 19.40 -11.56
C MET A 255 6.10 20.41 -12.70
N VAL A 256 5.27 21.46 -12.75
CA VAL A 256 5.40 22.52 -13.76
C VAL A 256 6.71 23.28 -13.62
N ALA A 257 7.13 23.57 -12.38
CA ALA A 257 8.39 24.26 -12.13
C ALA A 257 9.59 23.48 -12.69
N HIS A 258 9.59 22.15 -12.58
CA HIS A 258 10.72 21.30 -12.98
C HIS A 258 10.66 20.82 -14.44
N ALA A 259 9.50 20.89 -15.09
CA ALA A 259 9.30 20.37 -16.44
C ALA A 259 10.28 20.92 -17.50
N GLY A 260 10.69 22.17 -17.33
CA GLY A 260 11.56 22.89 -18.26
C GLY A 260 13.06 22.60 -18.10
N HIS A 261 13.51 22.23 -16.90
CA HIS A 261 14.94 22.24 -16.56
C HIS A 261 15.43 20.98 -15.82
N ASP A 262 14.53 20.18 -15.24
CA ASP A 262 14.86 18.95 -14.52
C ASP A 262 13.74 17.90 -14.68
N PRO A 263 13.54 17.37 -15.90
CA PRO A 263 12.46 16.44 -16.21
C PRO A 263 12.61 15.09 -15.48
N SER A 264 13.82 14.73 -15.00
CA SER A 264 14.05 13.55 -14.16
C SER A 264 13.25 13.56 -12.85
N ARG A 265 12.88 14.74 -12.34
CA ARG A 265 12.10 14.86 -11.11
C ARG A 265 10.60 14.69 -11.32
N LEU A 266 10.11 14.65 -12.56
CA LEU A 266 8.68 14.59 -12.85
C LEU A 266 8.05 13.27 -12.42
N THR A 267 8.71 12.13 -12.63
CA THR A 267 8.14 10.83 -12.22
C THR A 267 8.15 10.63 -10.70
N PRO A 268 9.20 10.98 -9.94
CA PRO A 268 9.12 11.02 -8.48
C PRO A 268 8.01 11.93 -7.95
N LEU A 269 7.84 13.13 -8.52
CA LEU A 269 6.72 14.01 -8.16
C LEU A 269 5.36 13.41 -8.52
N ALA A 270 5.26 12.67 -9.63
CA ALA A 270 4.04 11.94 -9.98
C ALA A 270 3.72 10.81 -8.99
N ALA A 271 4.74 10.19 -8.38
CA ALA A 271 4.57 9.22 -7.30
C ALA A 271 4.02 9.90 -6.03
N ASP A 272 4.61 11.03 -5.61
CA ASP A 272 4.09 11.83 -4.50
C ASP A 272 2.63 12.25 -4.73
N LEU A 273 2.29 12.69 -5.94
CA LEU A 273 0.93 13.04 -6.35
C LEU A 273 -0.03 11.86 -6.15
N SER A 274 0.38 10.66 -6.58
CA SER A 274 -0.37 9.42 -6.44
C SER A 274 -0.64 9.07 -4.96
N HIS A 275 0.40 9.15 -4.12
CA HIS A 275 0.31 8.86 -2.68
C HIS A 275 -0.60 9.83 -1.93
N HIS A 276 -0.47 11.13 -2.20
CA HIS A 276 -1.34 12.14 -1.62
C HIS A 276 -2.79 11.98 -2.08
N TYR A 277 -3.01 11.62 -3.35
CA TYR A 277 -4.34 11.32 -3.86
C TYR A 277 -4.94 10.05 -3.21
N ALA A 278 -4.16 8.97 -3.05
CA ALA A 278 -4.62 7.75 -2.40
C ALA A 278 -5.00 8.00 -0.94
N SER A 279 -4.22 8.81 -0.22
CA SER A 279 -4.53 9.24 1.14
C SER A 279 -5.83 10.05 1.20
N LEU A 280 -5.99 11.02 0.29
CA LEU A 280 -7.22 11.80 0.15
C LEU A 280 -8.43 10.90 -0.13
N ALA A 281 -8.30 9.91 -1.02
CA ALA A 281 -9.36 8.96 -1.34
C ALA A 281 -9.74 8.09 -0.12
N GLY A 282 -8.76 7.65 0.67
CA GLY A 282 -8.99 6.93 1.92
C GLY A 282 -9.78 7.78 2.93
N ASP A 283 -9.33 9.00 3.20
CA ASP A 283 -10.01 9.92 4.12
C ASP A 283 -11.40 10.32 3.61
N ALA A 284 -11.58 10.47 2.29
CA ALA A 284 -12.87 10.73 1.69
C ALA A 284 -13.88 9.60 1.95
N ARG A 285 -13.43 8.34 1.91
CA ARG A 285 -14.30 7.20 2.27
C ARG A 285 -14.74 7.28 3.72
N GLY A 286 -13.82 7.58 4.63
CA GLY A 286 -14.11 7.82 6.05
C GLY A 286 -15.09 8.97 6.26
N ALA A 287 -14.87 10.12 5.62
CA ALA A 287 -15.77 11.28 5.67
C ALA A 287 -17.17 10.95 5.14
N MET A 288 -17.27 10.18 4.05
CA MET A 288 -18.55 9.74 3.50
C MET A 288 -19.33 8.85 4.47
N ALA A 289 -18.64 7.95 5.18
CA ALA A 289 -19.24 7.06 6.17
C ALA A 289 -19.65 7.81 7.46
N ALA A 290 -18.84 8.76 7.91
CA ALA A 290 -19.08 9.57 9.11
C ALA A 290 -20.09 10.72 8.89
N SER A 291 -20.46 11.00 7.64
CA SER A 291 -21.39 12.10 7.30
C SER A 291 -22.83 11.75 7.65
N THR A 292 -23.49 12.64 8.38
CA THR A 292 -24.94 12.57 8.66
C THR A 292 -25.82 13.17 7.55
N SER A 293 -25.21 13.88 6.59
CA SER A 293 -25.91 14.46 5.44
C SER A 293 -26.04 13.47 4.29
N VAL A 294 -27.20 13.47 3.63
CA VAL A 294 -27.48 12.61 2.46
C VAL A 294 -26.77 13.11 1.18
N GLU A 295 -26.49 14.40 1.08
CA GLU A 295 -25.91 15.02 -0.12
C GLU A 295 -24.37 15.12 -0.07
N VAL A 296 -23.80 15.27 1.12
CA VAL A 296 -22.35 15.42 1.32
C VAL A 296 -21.56 14.25 0.73
N PRO A 297 -21.93 12.97 0.95
CA PRO A 297 -21.17 11.86 0.40
C PRO A 297 -21.14 11.83 -1.13
N GLY A 298 -22.26 12.15 -1.78
CA GLY A 298 -22.34 12.22 -3.24
C GLY A 298 -21.43 13.30 -3.81
N ARG A 299 -21.40 14.48 -3.17
CA ARG A 299 -20.52 15.60 -3.58
C ARG A 299 -19.04 15.29 -3.35
N ILE A 300 -18.68 14.73 -2.19
CA ILE A 300 -17.30 14.30 -1.90
C ILE A 300 -16.85 13.28 -2.95
N ARG A 301 -17.66 12.25 -3.21
CA ARG A 301 -17.32 11.22 -4.21
C ARG A 301 -17.06 11.82 -5.57
N ALA A 302 -17.99 12.65 -6.07
CA ALA A 302 -17.87 13.26 -7.39
C ALA A 302 -16.62 14.16 -7.49
N GLY A 303 -16.37 14.98 -6.46
CA GLY A 303 -15.21 15.87 -6.43
C GLY A 303 -13.88 15.11 -6.41
N VAL A 304 -13.76 14.08 -5.56
CA VAL A 304 -12.52 13.28 -5.46
C VAL A 304 -12.29 12.47 -6.75
N GLN A 305 -13.35 11.93 -7.35
CA GLN A 305 -13.29 11.28 -8.67
C GLN A 305 -12.79 12.22 -9.78
N ASP A 306 -13.30 13.44 -9.83
CA ASP A 306 -12.86 14.45 -10.79
C ASP A 306 -11.39 14.84 -10.58
N LEU A 307 -10.96 14.98 -9.33
CA LEU A 307 -9.56 15.23 -9.00
C LEU A 307 -8.68 14.04 -9.42
N GLY A 308 -9.13 12.80 -9.18
CA GLY A 308 -8.40 11.59 -9.58
C GLY A 308 -8.15 11.50 -11.07
N LYS A 309 -9.16 11.82 -11.89
CA LYS A 309 -9.02 11.91 -13.35
C LYS A 309 -7.98 12.96 -13.75
N ALA A 310 -7.98 14.13 -13.09
CA ALA A 310 -6.98 15.16 -13.33
C ALA A 310 -5.56 14.71 -12.94
N CYS A 311 -5.41 14.01 -11.81
CA CYS A 311 -4.14 13.42 -11.40
C CYS A 311 -3.63 12.38 -12.42
N ILE A 312 -4.50 11.51 -12.93
CA ILE A 312 -4.12 10.53 -13.98
C ILE A 312 -3.60 11.25 -15.24
N SER A 313 -4.29 12.28 -15.72
CA SER A 313 -3.86 13.04 -16.88
C SER A 313 -2.50 13.71 -16.64
N LEU A 314 -2.31 14.33 -15.47
CA LEU A 314 -1.06 14.96 -15.09
C LEU A 314 0.11 13.95 -15.02
N THR A 315 -0.11 12.79 -14.38
CA THR A 315 0.88 11.70 -14.31
C THR A 315 1.28 11.19 -15.69
N LYS A 316 0.33 11.06 -16.63
CA LYS A 316 0.62 10.68 -18.01
C LYS A 316 1.47 11.73 -18.74
N SER A 317 1.12 13.01 -18.62
CA SER A 317 1.91 14.10 -19.20
C SER A 317 3.31 14.20 -18.57
N ALA A 318 3.46 13.84 -17.30
CA ALA A 318 4.77 13.77 -16.63
C ALA A 318 5.70 12.74 -17.28
N GLY A 319 5.19 11.53 -17.51
CA GLY A 319 5.93 10.48 -18.22
C GLY A 319 6.27 10.88 -19.66
N ALA A 320 5.34 11.52 -20.36
CA ALA A 320 5.59 12.03 -21.72
C ALA A 320 6.66 13.12 -21.75
N CYS A 321 6.60 14.08 -20.81
CA CYS A 321 7.58 15.16 -20.68
C CYS A 321 8.98 14.64 -20.30
N GLN A 322 9.06 13.57 -19.49
CA GLN A 322 10.35 12.92 -19.18
C GLN A 322 10.90 12.12 -20.37
N SER A 323 10.03 11.50 -21.17
CA SER A 323 10.41 10.76 -22.37
C SER A 323 10.86 11.68 -23.52
N CYS A 324 10.39 12.94 -23.54
CA CYS A 324 10.76 13.95 -24.52
C CYS A 324 11.23 15.26 -23.85
N PRO A 325 12.41 15.27 -23.21
CA PRO A 325 12.94 16.45 -22.54
C PRO A 325 13.04 17.66 -23.49
N GLY A 326 12.45 18.79 -23.10
CA GLY A 326 12.52 20.04 -23.87
C GLY A 326 11.48 20.19 -24.97
N ASP A 327 10.57 19.22 -25.16
CA ASP A 327 9.42 19.40 -26.04
C ASP A 327 8.40 20.36 -25.40
N ILE A 328 8.23 21.52 -26.04
CA ILE A 328 7.33 22.58 -25.58
C ILE A 328 5.87 22.10 -25.54
N TYR A 329 5.48 21.17 -26.41
CA TYR A 329 4.11 20.67 -26.44
C TYR A 329 3.78 19.83 -25.20
N THR A 330 4.65 18.89 -24.82
CA THR A 330 4.45 18.06 -23.62
C THR A 330 4.55 18.88 -22.33
N GLN A 331 5.44 19.87 -22.28
CA GLN A 331 5.53 20.82 -21.15
C GLN A 331 4.26 21.67 -21.00
N ARG A 332 3.70 22.14 -22.11
CA ARG A 332 2.45 22.90 -22.09
C ARG A 332 1.27 22.04 -21.65
N GLU A 333 1.16 20.81 -22.15
CA GLU A 333 0.13 19.87 -21.75
C GLU A 333 0.21 19.55 -20.25
N LEU A 334 1.43 19.31 -19.73
CA LEU A 334 1.66 19.14 -18.29
C LEU A 334 1.19 20.35 -17.48
N ALA A 335 1.51 21.57 -17.92
CA ALA A 335 1.09 22.80 -17.25
C ALA A 335 -0.43 22.99 -17.26
N GLU A 336 -1.10 22.66 -18.37
CA GLU A 336 -2.56 22.68 -18.48
C GLU A 336 -3.19 21.63 -17.53
N ASN A 337 -2.67 20.41 -17.47
CA ASN A 337 -3.14 19.37 -16.55
C ASN A 337 -2.90 19.72 -15.08
N ALA A 338 -1.77 20.33 -14.72
CA ALA A 338 -1.49 20.79 -13.37
C ALA A 338 -2.45 21.91 -12.92
N ARG A 339 -2.86 22.77 -13.86
CA ARG A 339 -3.89 23.78 -13.61
C ARG A 339 -5.24 23.14 -13.33
N PHE A 340 -5.65 22.13 -14.10
CA PHE A 340 -6.91 21.41 -13.82
C PHE A 340 -6.91 20.75 -12.44
N VAL A 341 -5.81 20.13 -12.02
CA VAL A 341 -5.66 19.59 -10.65
C VAL A 341 -5.88 20.70 -9.61
N SER A 342 -5.23 21.86 -9.81
CA SER A 342 -5.32 23.01 -8.89
C SER A 342 -6.73 23.61 -8.82
N GLU A 343 -7.48 23.61 -9.92
CA GLU A 343 -8.87 24.10 -9.98
C GLU A 343 -9.87 23.15 -9.30
N LYS A 344 -9.59 21.83 -9.26
CA LYS A 344 -10.46 20.83 -8.64
C LYS A 344 -10.35 20.77 -7.12
N VAL A 345 -9.21 21.13 -6.53
CA VAL A 345 -8.99 21.08 -5.07
C VAL A 345 -9.97 21.98 -4.29
N PRO A 346 -10.20 23.25 -4.65
CA PRO A 346 -11.19 24.09 -3.97
C PRO A 346 -12.63 23.56 -4.08
N ALA A 347 -12.96 22.90 -5.21
CA ALA A 347 -14.29 22.35 -5.46
C ALA A 347 -14.65 21.17 -4.53
N LEU A 348 -13.67 20.56 -3.85
CA LEU A 348 -13.91 19.53 -2.83
C LEU A 348 -14.55 20.09 -1.55
N PHE A 349 -14.32 21.36 -1.24
CA PHE A 349 -14.73 21.97 0.04
C PHE A 349 -15.48 23.30 -0.16
N PRO A 350 -16.60 23.33 -0.91
CA PRO A 350 -17.32 24.56 -1.21
C PRO A 350 -17.95 25.23 0.03
N THR A 351 -18.09 24.49 1.13
CA THR A 351 -18.64 24.97 2.41
C THR A 351 -17.58 25.26 3.47
N ALA A 352 -16.29 25.05 3.18
CA ALA A 352 -15.25 25.59 4.04
C ALA A 352 -15.31 27.11 3.89
N SER A 353 -15.74 27.81 4.95
CA SER A 353 -15.77 29.27 4.94
C SER A 353 -14.41 29.80 4.45
N PRO A 354 -14.37 30.94 3.72
CA PRO A 354 -13.12 31.62 3.38
C PRO A 354 -12.20 31.78 4.61
N GLU A 355 -12.78 31.83 5.81
CA GLU A 355 -12.07 31.88 7.10
C GLU A 355 -11.24 30.61 7.41
N MET A 356 -11.67 29.40 7.03
CA MET A 356 -10.84 28.19 7.17
C MET A 356 -9.65 28.18 6.20
N TRP A 357 -9.82 28.76 5.01
CA TRP A 357 -8.72 28.97 4.06
C TRP A 357 -7.78 30.08 4.53
N LEU A 358 -8.30 31.16 5.12
CA LEU A 358 -7.52 32.30 5.63
C LEU A 358 -6.73 31.99 6.91
N LEU A 359 -7.30 31.21 7.84
CA LEU A 359 -6.58 30.72 9.03
C LEU A 359 -5.41 29.80 8.66
N SER A 360 -5.54 29.03 7.56
CA SER A 360 -4.45 28.24 6.98
C SER A 360 -3.46 29.06 6.14
N ALA A 361 -3.91 30.11 5.46
CA ALA A 361 -3.04 31.00 4.67
C ALA A 361 -2.08 31.83 5.56
N CYS A 362 -2.46 32.09 6.81
CA CYS A 362 -1.57 32.74 7.79
C CYS A 362 -0.30 31.93 8.11
N HIS A 363 -0.26 30.61 7.85
CA HIS A 363 0.97 29.82 7.97
C HIS A 363 1.88 29.87 6.72
N ILE A 364 1.39 30.44 5.61
CA ILE A 364 2.15 30.57 4.35
C ILE A 364 2.85 31.95 4.27
N GLY A 365 2.42 32.91 5.09
CA GLY A 365 2.94 34.29 5.09
C GLY A 365 4.26 34.54 5.82
N SER A 366 4.95 33.52 6.36
CA SER A 366 6.23 33.71 7.08
C SER A 366 7.49 33.32 6.30
N CYS A 367 7.39 32.93 5.03
CA CYS A 367 8.54 32.66 4.17
C CYS A 367 8.52 33.56 2.93
N ALA A 368 8.51 34.88 3.15
CA ALA A 368 8.84 35.86 2.12
C ALA A 368 9.29 37.18 2.79
N TRP A 369 10.46 37.14 3.44
CA TRP A 369 11.41 38.25 3.56
C TRP A 369 12.82 37.68 3.65
#